data_AF-A0A959P2E5-F1
#
_entry.id   AF-A0A959P2E5-F1
#
_cell.length_a   1.000
_cell.length_b   1.000
_cell.length_c   1.000
_cell.angle_alpha   90.00
_cell.angle_beta   90.00
_cell.angle_gamma   90.00
#
_symmetry.space_group_name_H-M   'P 1'
#
loop_
_entity.id
_entity.type
_entity.pdbx_description
1 polymer ?
#
loop_
_entity_poly.entity_id
_entity_poly.type
_entity_poly.pdbx_seq_one_letter_code
_entity_poly.pdbx_strand_id
1 'polypeptide(L)'
;MTKAIFLDRDGTINIDYGYIGNPNLVKLFVGVGEGIKKLKDELKFQVIVVSNQSGITRGLIKAEDVENVNKKINEILESYNTRIDAFYYCPFHPDFDSQEDIICRKPSPNMILQAAKDFDIDLKKSFI
;
A
#
# COMPACT_ATOMS: atom_id res chain seq x y z
N MET A 1 -19.12 -5.47 8.87
CA MET A 1 -17.72 -5.87 8.67
C MET A 1 -17.47 -6.37 7.25
N THR A 2 -16.49 -5.76 6.59
CA THR A 2 -16.05 -6.08 5.22
C THR A 2 -14.81 -6.96 5.26
N LYS A 3 -14.54 -7.80 4.25
CA LYS A 3 -13.27 -8.52 4.15
C LYS A 3 -12.30 -7.75 3.25
N ALA A 4 -11.01 -7.80 3.56
CA ALA A 4 -9.99 -7.10 2.80
C ALA A 4 -8.86 -8.03 2.33
N ILE A 5 -8.23 -7.64 1.23
CA ILE A 5 -6.89 -8.09 0.86
C ILE A 5 -5.95 -6.92 1.13
N PHE A 6 -4.99 -7.15 2.02
CA PHE A 6 -3.88 -6.24 2.27
C PHE A 6 -2.74 -6.62 1.32
N LEU A 7 -2.19 -5.66 0.59
CA LEU A 7 -1.09 -5.89 -0.33
C LEU A 7 0.10 -5.02 0.04
N ASP A 8 1.32 -5.51 -0.18
CA ASP A 8 2.46 -4.60 -0.30
C ASP A 8 2.36 -3.79 -1.60
N ARG A 9 3.13 -2.71 -1.68
CA ARG A 9 3.19 -1.83 -2.85
C ARG A 9 4.34 -2.23 -3.77
N ASP A 10 5.55 -1.91 -3.33
CA ASP A 10 6.78 -2.10 -4.11
C ASP A 10 7.15 -3.58 -4.10
N GLY A 11 7.36 -4.16 -5.29
CA GLY A 11 7.66 -5.58 -5.46
C GLY A 11 6.43 -6.49 -5.47
N THR A 12 5.23 -5.95 -5.23
CA THR A 12 3.95 -6.70 -5.27
C THR A 12 2.98 -6.14 -6.31
N ILE A 13 2.65 -4.85 -6.20
CA ILE A 13 1.76 -4.15 -7.12
C ILE A 13 2.56 -3.51 -8.25
N ASN A 14 3.61 -2.77 -7.91
CA ASN A 14 4.53 -2.16 -8.86
C ASN A 14 5.92 -2.76 -8.77
N ILE A 15 6.67 -2.63 -9.87
CA ILE A 15 8.09 -2.97 -9.89
C ILE A 15 8.81 -2.15 -8.82
N ASP A 16 9.66 -2.82 -8.04
CA ASP A 16 10.51 -2.21 -7.03
C ASP A 16 11.82 -1.73 -7.67
N TYR A 17 12.03 -0.41 -7.67
CA TYR A 17 13.30 0.23 -8.05
C TYR A 17 14.02 0.84 -6.84
N GLY A 18 13.61 0.46 -5.61
CA GLY A 18 14.00 1.09 -4.36
C GLY A 18 13.04 2.21 -3.97
N TYR A 19 13.59 3.32 -3.49
CA TYR A 19 12.81 4.46 -2.99
C TYR A 19 12.13 5.24 -4.13
N ILE A 20 11.03 4.71 -4.66
CA ILE A 20 10.28 5.33 -5.76
C ILE A 20 9.58 6.58 -5.22
N GLY A 21 10.15 7.75 -5.51
CA GLY A 21 9.51 9.06 -5.30
C GLY A 21 9.04 9.74 -6.59
N ASN A 22 9.49 9.26 -7.75
CA ASN A 22 9.06 9.81 -9.04
C ASN A 22 7.87 9.00 -9.58
N PRO A 23 6.66 9.59 -9.70
CA PRO A 23 5.48 8.88 -10.19
C PRO A 23 5.67 8.35 -11.62
N ASN A 24 6.52 8.97 -12.45
CA ASN A 24 6.77 8.49 -13.81
C ASN A 24 7.49 7.14 -13.88
N LEU A 25 8.05 6.66 -12.77
CA LEU A 25 8.68 5.34 -12.66
C LEU A 25 7.68 4.24 -12.26
N VAL A 26 6.44 4.59 -11.94
CA VAL A 26 5.42 3.61 -11.56
C VAL A 26 5.08 2.74 -12.74
N LYS A 27 5.34 1.44 -12.58
CA LYS A 27 4.96 0.38 -13.52
C LYS A 27 4.36 -0.78 -12.76
N LEU A 28 3.09 -1.08 -13.03
CA LEU A 28 2.42 -2.23 -12.43
C LEU A 28 2.98 -3.54 -12.98
N PHE A 29 2.98 -4.59 -12.17
CA PHE A 29 3.21 -5.94 -12.68
C PHE A 29 2.04 -6.38 -13.59
N VAL A 30 2.35 -7.27 -14.53
CA VAL A 30 1.35 -7.82 -15.46
C VAL A 30 0.25 -8.54 -14.67
N GLY A 31 -1.01 -8.27 -14.99
CA GLY A 31 -2.16 -8.89 -14.34
C GLY A 31 -2.63 -8.24 -13.04
N VAL A 32 -1.89 -7.26 -12.50
CA VAL A 32 -2.26 -6.58 -11.24
C VAL A 32 -3.59 -5.84 -11.37
N GLY A 33 -3.79 -5.10 -12.46
CA GLY A 33 -5.03 -4.37 -12.70
C GLY A 33 -6.25 -5.29 -12.76
N GLU A 34 -6.16 -6.36 -13.55
CA GLU A 34 -7.20 -7.37 -13.70
C GLU A 34 -7.43 -8.13 -12.39
N GLY A 35 -6.36 -8.48 -11.68
CA GLY A 35 -6.41 -9.17 -10.39
C GLY A 35 -7.13 -8.35 -9.33
N ILE A 36 -6.76 -7.08 -9.17
CA ILE A 36 -7.43 -6.16 -8.24
C ILE A 36 -8.91 -6.00 -8.64
N LYS A 37 -9.21 -5.82 -9.93
CA LYS A 37 -10.60 -5.77 -10.39
C LYS A 37 -11.39 -7.01 -9.97
N LYS A 38 -10.84 -8.20 -10.20
CA LYS A 38 -11.48 -9.48 -9.84
C LYS A 38 -11.70 -9.61 -8.33
N LEU A 39 -10.70 -9.24 -7.51
CA LEU A 39 -10.82 -9.25 -6.05
C LEU A 39 -12.00 -8.38 -5.58
N LYS A 40 -12.19 -7.21 -6.19
CA LYS A 40 -13.25 -6.28 -5.83
C LYS A 40 -14.61 -6.69 -6.39
N ASP A 41 -14.69 -6.95 -7.70
CA ASP A 41 -15.96 -7.12 -8.40
C ASP A 41 -16.58 -8.50 -8.17
N GLU A 42 -15.78 -9.56 -8.22
CA GLU A 42 -16.28 -10.94 -8.09
C GLU A 42 -16.25 -11.39 -6.64
N LEU A 43 -15.15 -11.14 -5.94
CA LEU A 43 -14.94 -11.67 -4.59
C LEU A 43 -15.37 -10.71 -3.48
N LYS A 44 -15.69 -9.46 -3.80
CA LYS A 44 -16.16 -8.44 -2.84
C LYS A 44 -15.17 -8.16 -1.71
N PHE A 45 -13.88 -8.15 -2.03
CA PHE A 45 -12.85 -7.67 -1.12
C PHE A 45 -12.68 -6.16 -1.26
N GLN A 46 -12.41 -5.48 -0.14
CA GLN A 46 -11.66 -4.22 -0.19
C GLN A 46 -10.19 -4.53 -0.45
N VAL A 47 -9.52 -3.69 -1.23
CA VAL A 47 -8.09 -3.84 -1.52
C VAL A 47 -7.35 -2.66 -0.93
N ILE A 48 -6.52 -2.94 0.07
CA ILE A 48 -5.80 -1.95 0.87
C ILE A 48 -4.31 -2.20 0.74
N VAL A 49 -3.53 -1.14 0.56
CA VAL A 49 -2.08 -1.22 0.48
C VAL A 49 -1.47 -0.87 1.82
N VAL A 50 -0.50 -1.67 2.27
CA VAL A 50 0.32 -1.44 3.47
C VAL A 50 1.81 -1.53 3.12
N SER A 51 2.54 -0.42 3.22
CA SER A 51 3.92 -0.35 2.70
C SER A 51 4.92 0.30 3.65
N ASN A 52 6.17 -0.17 3.63
CA ASN A 52 7.27 0.50 4.35
C ASN A 52 7.94 1.50 3.41
N GLN A 53 7.90 2.80 3.73
CA GLN A 53 8.43 3.89 2.91
C GLN A 53 9.60 4.60 3.60
N SER A 54 10.60 3.81 4.01
CA SER A 54 11.78 4.31 4.75
C SER A 54 12.67 5.30 3.99
N GLY A 55 12.41 5.53 2.70
CA GLY A 55 13.09 6.59 1.96
C GLY A 55 12.82 7.97 2.54
N ILE A 56 11.69 8.14 3.26
CA ILE A 56 11.31 9.39 3.92
C ILE A 56 12.27 9.72 5.06
N THR A 57 12.39 8.85 6.07
CA THR A 57 13.31 9.09 7.21
C THR A 57 14.77 9.18 6.76
N ARG A 58 15.13 8.49 5.67
CA ARG A 58 16.46 8.53 5.05
C ARG A 58 16.74 9.82 4.27
N GLY A 59 15.75 10.70 4.10
CA GLY A 59 15.87 11.94 3.33
C GLY A 59 16.02 11.74 1.81
N LEU A 60 15.67 10.56 1.30
CA LEU A 60 15.81 10.19 -0.11
C LEU A 60 14.59 10.59 -0.95
N ILE A 61 13.42 10.60 -0.32
CA ILE A 61 12.14 11.02 -0.89
C ILE A 61 11.32 11.75 0.18
N LYS A 62 10.31 12.51 -0.23
CA LYS A 62 9.37 13.19 0.67
C LYS A 62 8.08 12.38 0.83
N ALA A 63 7.33 12.66 1.88
CA ALA A 63 5.98 12.10 2.04
C ALA A 63 5.09 12.42 0.83
N GLU A 64 5.15 13.66 0.31
CA GLU A 64 4.43 14.07 -0.90
C GLU A 64 4.79 13.22 -2.13
N ASP A 65 6.05 12.80 -2.26
CA ASP A 65 6.49 11.94 -3.36
C ASP A 65 5.81 10.57 -3.29
N VAL A 66 5.69 10.01 -2.08
CA VAL A 66 4.97 8.75 -1.82
C VAL A 66 3.49 8.90 -2.17
N GLU A 67 2.85 10.02 -1.79
CA GLU A 67 1.44 10.27 -2.15
C GLU A 67 1.25 10.40 -3.66
N ASN A 68 2.16 11.09 -4.35
CA ASN A 68 2.13 11.22 -5.81
C ASN A 68 2.28 9.86 -6.50
N VAL A 69 3.13 8.98 -5.97
CA VAL A 69 3.28 7.60 -6.45
C VAL A 69 2.01 6.78 -6.21
N ASN A 70 1.40 6.87 -5.03
CA ASN A 70 0.15 6.18 -4.71
C ASN A 70 -0.99 6.65 -5.63
N LYS A 71 -1.10 7.96 -5.86
CA LYS A 71 -2.04 8.55 -6.82
C LYS A 71 -1.79 7.99 -8.22
N LYS A 72 -0.53 7.93 -8.66
CA LYS A 72 -0.17 7.41 -9.98
C LYS A 72 -0.56 5.95 -10.16
N ILE A 73 -0.42 5.12 -9.13
CA ILE A 73 -0.91 3.73 -9.15
C ILE A 73 -2.41 3.71 -9.44
N ASN A 74 -3.20 4.52 -8.74
CA ASN A 74 -4.64 4.59 -8.98
C ASN A 74 -5.00 5.14 -10.37
N GLU A 75 -4.30 6.16 -10.87
CA GLU A 75 -4.48 6.67 -12.24
C GLU A 75 -4.26 5.55 -13.29
N ILE A 76 -3.28 4.68 -13.10
CA ILE A 76 -3.05 3.54 -14.00
C ILE A 76 -4.19 2.51 -13.86
N LEU A 77 -4.64 2.23 -12.63
CA LEU A 77 -5.72 1.28 -12.35
C LEU A 77 -7.08 1.73 -12.91
N GLU A 78 -7.30 3.02 -13.13
CA GLU A 78 -8.51 3.54 -13.79
C GLU A 78 -8.71 2.93 -15.18
N SER A 79 -7.63 2.65 -15.93
CA SER A 79 -7.71 1.97 -17.24
C SER A 79 -8.25 0.54 -17.15
N TYR A 80 -8.22 -0.06 -15.95
CA TYR A 80 -8.80 -1.37 -15.64
C TYR A 80 -10.18 -1.24 -14.98
N ASN A 81 -10.75 -0.03 -14.87
CA ASN A 81 -11.98 0.25 -14.13
C ASN A 81 -11.92 -0.30 -12.69
N THR A 82 -10.80 -0.08 -12.01
CA THR A 82 -10.60 -0.44 -10.60
C THR A 82 -9.70 0.58 -9.91
N ARG A 83 -9.51 0.43 -8.59
CA ARG A 83 -8.63 1.26 -7.76
C ARG A 83 -8.29 0.58 -6.44
N ILE A 84 -7.18 0.97 -5.84
CA ILE A 84 -6.91 0.72 -4.42
C ILE A 84 -7.86 1.56 -3.57
N ASP A 85 -8.41 0.97 -2.52
CA ASP A 85 -9.36 1.62 -1.61
C ASP A 85 -8.65 2.56 -0.62
N ALA A 86 -7.50 2.13 -0.09
CA ALA A 86 -6.68 2.95 0.79
C ALA A 86 -5.20 2.56 0.73
N PHE A 87 -4.33 3.53 0.97
CA PHE A 87 -2.90 3.33 1.15
C PHE A 87 -2.52 3.72 2.57
N TYR A 88 -1.81 2.82 3.26
CA TYR A 88 -1.14 3.08 4.52
C TYR A 88 0.35 2.86 4.32
N TYR A 89 1.17 3.73 4.88
CA TYR A 89 2.61 3.52 4.87
C TYR A 89 3.28 3.95 6.16
N CYS A 90 4.41 3.32 6.45
CA CYS A 90 5.27 3.70 7.56
C CYS A 90 6.55 4.38 7.02
N PRO A 91 6.81 5.65 7.35
CA PRO A 91 7.98 6.39 6.84
C PRO A 91 9.29 6.05 7.56
N PHE A 92 9.20 5.32 8.68
CA PHE A 92 10.29 5.14 9.64
C PHE A 92 11.12 3.86 9.43
N HIS A 93 12.32 3.86 10.00
CA HIS A 93 13.30 2.79 9.93
C HIS A 93 14.09 2.67 11.25
N PRO A 94 14.35 1.45 11.76
CA PRO A 94 15.00 1.25 13.07
C PRO A 94 16.39 1.88 13.20
N ASP A 95 17.13 2.00 12.09
CA ASP A 95 18.45 2.65 12.09
C ASP A 95 18.40 4.19 12.19
N PHE A 96 17.23 4.80 12.01
CA PHE A 96 17.07 6.26 11.89
C PHE A 96 16.10 6.85 12.91
N ASP A 97 15.19 6.03 13.44
CA ASP A 97 14.07 6.49 14.26
C ASP A 97 13.98 5.71 15.58
N SER A 98 13.22 6.26 16.54
CA SER A 98 13.00 5.62 17.83
C SER A 98 12.12 4.36 17.72
N GLN A 99 12.10 3.54 18.78
CA GLN A 99 11.23 2.36 18.86
C GLN A 99 9.74 2.77 18.81
N GLU A 100 9.41 3.92 19.39
CA GLU A 100 8.07 4.48 19.40
C GLU A 100 7.62 4.91 17.99
N ASP A 101 8.52 5.49 17.19
CA ASP A 101 8.22 5.94 15.83
C ASP A 101 8.00 4.76 14.86
N ILE A 102 8.84 3.71 14.96
CA ILE A 102 8.76 2.56 14.04
C ILE A 102 7.57 1.63 14.32
N ILE A 103 6.67 1.97 15.25
CA ILE A 103 5.56 1.10 15.64
C ILE A 103 4.62 0.75 14.46
N CYS A 104 4.58 1.57 13.41
CA CYS A 104 3.83 1.28 12.18
C CYS A 104 4.53 0.30 11.24
N ARG A 105 5.85 0.08 11.38
CA ARG A 105 6.69 -0.55 10.37
C ARG A 105 6.45 -2.05 10.32
N LYS A 106 6.18 -2.60 9.13
CA LYS A 106 6.09 -4.06 8.93
C LYS A 106 7.40 -4.71 9.41
N PRO A 107 7.35 -5.82 10.18
CA PRO A 107 6.21 -6.73 10.34
C PRO A 107 5.18 -6.37 11.43
N SER A 108 5.24 -5.17 12.02
CA SER A 108 4.16 -4.69 12.90
C SER A 108 2.79 -4.74 12.21
N PRO A 109 1.72 -5.18 12.90
CA PRO A 109 0.37 -5.24 12.35
C PRO A 109 -0.34 -3.88 12.34
N ASN A 110 0.26 -2.81 12.88
CA ASN A 110 -0.48 -1.58 13.18
C ASN A 110 -1.11 -0.89 11.97
N MET A 111 -0.49 -0.94 10.78
CA MET A 111 -1.14 -0.43 9.56
C MET A 111 -2.41 -1.23 9.21
N ILE A 112 -2.39 -2.55 9.39
CA ILE A 112 -3.54 -3.44 9.15
C ILE A 112 -4.62 -3.18 10.21
N LEU A 113 -4.23 -3.05 11.48
CA LEU A 113 -5.18 -2.78 12.58
C LEU A 113 -5.84 -1.41 12.42
N GLN A 114 -5.09 -0.41 11.98
CA GLN A 114 -5.61 0.91 11.66
C GLN A 114 -6.61 0.84 10.51
N ALA A 115 -6.25 0.19 9.39
CA ALA A 115 -7.17 -0.04 8.28
C ALA A 115 -8.43 -0.81 8.69
N ALA A 116 -8.29 -1.81 9.56
CA ALA A 116 -9.43 -2.57 10.05
C ALA A 116 -10.40 -1.74 10.87
N LYS A 117 -9.89 -0.78 11.64
CA LYS A 117 -10.71 0.19 12.36
C LYS A 117 -11.39 1.18 11.41
N ASP A 118 -10.65 1.73 10.45
CA ASP A 118 -11.14 2.76 9.54
C ASP A 118 -12.25 2.25 8.60
N PHE A 119 -12.20 0.96 8.23
CA PHE A 119 -13.10 0.35 7.25
C PHE A 119 -14.02 -0.76 7.81
N ASP A 120 -14.04 -0.97 9.14
CA ASP A 120 -14.78 -2.06 9.79
C ASP A 120 -14.44 -3.44 9.18
N ILE A 121 -13.17 -3.82 9.16
CA ILE A 121 -12.71 -5.05 8.46
C ILE A 121 -12.76 -6.27 9.38
N ASP A 122 -13.33 -7.37 8.88
CA ASP A 122 -13.23 -8.71 9.47
C ASP A 122 -11.86 -9.33 9.12
N LEU A 123 -10.89 -9.16 10.01
CA LEU A 123 -9.53 -9.68 9.83
C LEU A 123 -9.48 -11.22 9.70
N LYS A 124 -10.45 -11.96 10.25
CA LYS A 124 -10.48 -13.43 10.15
C LYS A 124 -10.86 -13.93 8.75
N LYS A 125 -11.47 -13.07 7.93
CA LYS A 125 -11.84 -13.34 6.54
C LYS A 125 -10.97 -12.59 5.54
N SER A 126 -9.90 -11.98 6.02
CA SER A 126 -8.99 -11.13 5.25
C SER A 126 -7.64 -11.81 5.06
N PHE A 127 -6.88 -11.36 4.07
CA PHE A 127 -5.57 -11.90 3.74
C PHE A 127 -4.55 -10.77 3.62
N ILE A 128 -3.28 -11.06 3.89
CA ILE A 128 -2.12 -10.22 3.60
C ILE A 128 -1.14 -11.00 2.72
#